data_AF-A0A654U667-F1
#
_entry.id   AF-A0A654U667-F1
#
_cell.length_a   1.000
_cell.length_b   1.000
_cell.length_c   1.000
_cell.angle_alpha   90.00
_cell.angle_beta   90.00
_cell.angle_gamma   90.00
#
_symmetry.space_group_name_H-M   'P 1'
#
loop_
_entity.id
_entity.type
_entity.pdbx_description
1 polymer ?
#
loop_
_entity_poly.entity_id
_entity_poly.type
_entity_poly.pdbx_seq_one_letter_code
_entity_poly.pdbx_strand_id
1 'polypeptide(L)'
;MIRSLAISQRLLGTREIILLHHTDCGMLTFTDDDFKRAIQDETGIRPTWSPESYPDAVEDVRQSLRRIEVNPFVTKHTSLRGFVFDVATGKLNEVTP
;
A
#
# COMPACT_ATOMS: atom_id res chain seq x y z
N MET A 1 7.11 1.73 -2.75
CA MET A 1 6.26 1.77 -3.98
C MET A 1 6.65 2.90 -4.94
N ILE A 2 6.67 4.17 -4.54
CA ILE A 2 6.95 5.35 -5.39
C ILE A 2 8.13 5.20 -6.37
N ARG A 3 9.30 4.74 -5.90
CA ARG A 3 10.51 4.56 -6.74
C ARG A 3 10.22 3.73 -7.99
N SER A 4 9.55 2.59 -7.83
CA SER A 4 9.26 1.68 -8.94
C SER A 4 8.24 2.28 -9.93
N LEU A 5 7.22 2.97 -9.42
CA LEU A 5 6.24 3.66 -10.28
C LEU A 5 6.89 4.80 -11.08
N ALA A 6 7.81 5.55 -10.47
CA ALA A 6 8.54 6.62 -11.16
C ALA A 6 9.39 6.08 -12.32
N ILE A 7 10.08 4.95 -12.11
CA ILE A 7 10.81 4.23 -13.16
C ILE A 7 9.84 3.75 -14.25
N SER A 8 8.76 3.08 -13.86
CA SER A 8 7.74 2.54 -14.78
C SER A 8 7.17 3.61 -15.70
N GLN A 9 6.82 4.77 -15.14
CA GLN A 9 6.25 5.87 -15.92
C GLN A 9 7.26 6.56 -16.84
N ARG A 10 8.48 6.82 -16.34
CA ARG A 10 9.48 7.64 -17.04
C ARG A 10 10.31 6.86 -18.03
N LEU A 11 10.68 5.64 -17.68
CA LEU A 11 11.59 4.82 -18.50
C LEU A 11 10.84 3.77 -19.33
N LEU A 12 9.66 3.32 -18.87
CA LEU A 12 8.92 2.23 -19.51
C LEU A 12 7.54 2.67 -20.06
N GLY A 13 7.18 3.94 -19.92
CA GLY A 13 6.02 4.53 -20.61
C GLY A 13 4.66 4.18 -20.02
N THR A 14 4.55 3.58 -18.83
CA THR A 14 3.24 3.23 -18.25
C THR A 14 2.40 4.47 -17.92
N ARG A 15 1.07 4.37 -18.06
CA ARG A 15 0.12 5.49 -17.87
C ARG A 15 -1.07 5.16 -16.97
N GLU A 16 -1.21 3.93 -16.52
CA GLU A 16 -2.31 3.51 -15.64
C GLU A 16 -1.75 2.82 -14.40
N ILE A 17 -2.38 3.05 -13.26
CA ILE A 17 -2.03 2.44 -11.98
C ILE A 17 -3.29 1.82 -11.39
N ILE A 18 -3.22 0.52 -11.10
CA ILE A 18 -4.22 -0.20 -10.31
C ILE A 18 -3.58 -0.52 -8.96
N LEU A 19 -4.22 -0.05 -7.89
CA LEU A 19 -3.82 -0.33 -6.52
C LEU A 19 -4.75 -1.41 -5.95
N LEU A 20 -4.18 -2.51 -5.47
CA LEU A 20 -4.92 -3.66 -4.94
C LEU A 20 -4.54 -3.90 -3.48
N HIS A 21 -5.50 -3.69 -2.58
CA HIS A 21 -5.52 -4.36 -1.29
C HIS A 21 -6.39 -5.61 -1.38
N HIS A 22 -6.50 -6.36 -0.29
CA HIS A 22 -7.39 -7.51 -0.21
C HIS A 22 -7.99 -7.66 1.19
N THR A 23 -9.12 -8.36 1.26
CA THR A 23 -9.71 -8.81 2.53
C THR A 23 -8.80 -9.83 3.21
N ASP A 24 -8.87 -9.96 4.53
CA ASP A 24 -8.02 -10.88 5.31
C ASP A 24 -6.52 -10.63 5.10
N CYS A 25 -6.13 -9.34 5.01
CA CYS A 25 -4.73 -8.96 4.90
C CYS A 25 -4.03 -9.10 6.25
N GLY A 26 -2.86 -9.73 6.26
CA GLY A 26 -2.04 -9.85 7.48
C GLY A 26 -1.65 -8.52 8.10
N MET A 27 -1.66 -7.42 7.35
CA MET A 27 -1.38 -6.09 7.88
C MET A 27 -2.47 -5.56 8.83
N LEU A 28 -3.64 -6.23 8.89
CA LEU A 28 -4.73 -5.94 9.81
C LEU A 28 -4.57 -6.66 11.18
N THR A 29 -3.65 -7.63 11.27
CA THR A 29 -3.60 -8.57 12.42
C THR A 29 -2.56 -8.19 13.47
N PHE A 30 -1.85 -7.09 13.30
CA PHE A 30 -0.81 -6.63 14.23
C PHE A 30 -0.66 -5.11 14.19
N THR A 31 0.10 -4.57 15.16
CA THR A 31 0.47 -3.15 15.21
C THR A 31 1.97 -2.96 14.96
N ASP A 32 2.35 -1.81 14.41
CA ASP A 32 3.76 -1.47 14.18
C ASP A 32 4.60 -1.56 15.46
N ASP A 33 4.04 -1.15 16.60
CA ASP A 33 4.73 -1.15 17.89
C ASP A 33 4.94 -2.56 18.43
N ASP A 34 3.92 -3.42 18.38
CA ASP A 34 4.04 -4.81 18.84
C ASP A 34 5.06 -5.58 17.99
N PHE A 35 5.02 -5.41 16.67
CA PHE A 35 5.95 -6.07 15.75
C PHE A 35 7.39 -5.56 15.95
N LYS A 36 7.58 -4.25 16.08
CA LYS A 36 8.91 -3.67 16.38
C LYS A 36 9.46 -4.14 17.72
N ARG A 37 8.59 -4.28 18.72
CA ARG A 37 8.98 -4.79 20.04
C ARG A 37 9.42 -6.24 19.97
N ALA A 38 8.67 -7.10 19.28
CA ALA A 38 9.04 -8.51 19.10
C ALA A 38 10.45 -8.66 18.48
N ILE A 39 10.76 -7.91 17.41
CA ILE A 39 12.10 -7.92 16.80
C ILE A 39 13.17 -7.43 17.78
N GLN A 40 12.88 -6.38 18.55
CA GLN A 40 13.82 -5.85 19.52
C GLN A 40 14.11 -6.86 20.65
N ASP A 41 13.10 -7.57 21.14
CA ASP A 41 13.25 -8.56 22.21
C ASP A 41 14.14 -9.73 21.74
N GLU A 42 14.07 -10.12 20.46
CA GLU A 42 14.88 -11.20 19.88
C GLU A 42 16.30 -10.77 19.47
N THR A 43 16.44 -9.58 18.89
CA THR A 43 17.71 -9.15 18.24
C THR A 43 18.47 -8.10 19.05
N GLY A 44 17.85 -7.53 20.08
CA GLY A 44 18.35 -6.39 20.85
C GLY A 44 18.22 -5.03 20.13
N ILE A 45 17.75 -4.99 18.88
CA ILE A 45 17.72 -3.78 18.06
C ILE A 45 16.32 -3.53 17.51
N ARG A 46 15.81 -2.30 17.65
CA ARG A 46 14.53 -1.89 17.06
C ARG A 46 14.73 -1.45 15.59
N PRO A 47 13.93 -1.94 14.63
CA PRO A 47 14.00 -1.49 13.24
C PRO A 47 13.75 0.02 13.07
N THR A 48 14.49 0.64 12.16
CA THR A 48 14.33 2.07 11.81
C THR A 48 13.20 2.33 10.82
N TRP A 49 12.84 1.33 10.02
CA TRP A 49 11.72 1.38 9.08
C TRP A 49 10.38 1.13 9.79
N SER A 50 9.28 1.59 9.20
CA SER A 50 7.93 1.28 9.69
C SER A 50 7.42 -0.01 9.06
N PRO A 51 6.82 -0.92 9.83
CA PRO A 51 6.09 -2.07 9.30
C PRO A 51 4.89 -1.67 8.43
N GLU A 52 4.30 -0.49 8.64
CA GLU A 52 3.17 0.05 7.86
C GLU A 52 1.92 -0.86 7.95
N SER A 53 1.61 -1.35 9.17
CA SER A 53 0.31 -1.94 9.49
C SER A 53 -0.81 -0.90 9.43
N TYR A 54 -2.02 -1.36 9.15
CA TYR A 54 -3.21 -0.51 9.04
C TYR A 54 -4.44 -1.27 9.54
N PRO A 55 -5.46 -0.58 10.08
CA PRO A 55 -6.60 -1.25 10.69
C PRO A 55 -7.75 -1.53 9.71
N ASP A 56 -7.79 -0.89 8.54
CA ASP A 56 -8.87 -1.01 7.56
C ASP A 56 -8.33 -0.95 6.13
N ALA A 57 -8.61 -1.99 5.34
CA ALA A 57 -8.09 -2.10 3.97
C ALA A 57 -8.73 -1.09 3.00
N VAL A 58 -10.00 -0.73 3.19
CA VAL A 58 -10.69 0.23 2.31
C VAL A 58 -10.14 1.64 2.55
N GLU A 59 -9.95 2.02 3.81
CA GLU A 59 -9.36 3.32 4.15
C GLU A 59 -7.89 3.39 3.77
N ASP A 60 -7.14 2.30 3.91
CA ASP A 60 -5.73 2.28 3.48
C ASP A 60 -5.58 2.35 1.95
N VAL A 61 -6.54 1.81 1.18
CA VAL A 61 -6.61 2.09 -0.28
C VAL A 61 -6.72 3.60 -0.51
N ARG A 62 -7.64 4.31 0.15
CA ARG A 62 -7.79 5.77 -0.04
C ARG A 62 -6.54 6.52 0.35
N GLN A 63 -5.93 6.13 1.47
CA GLN A 63 -4.68 6.73 1.93
C GLN A 63 -3.55 6.50 0.93
N SER A 64 -3.43 5.29 0.38
CA SER A 64 -2.41 4.95 -0.59
C SER A 64 -2.61 5.65 -1.93
N LEU A 65 -3.86 5.86 -2.36
CA LEU A 65 -4.19 6.70 -3.51
C LEU A 65 -3.71 8.14 -3.27
N ARG A 66 -4.05 8.74 -2.12
CA ARG A 66 -3.56 10.08 -1.73
C ARG A 66 -2.03 10.15 -1.72
N ARG A 67 -1.34 9.12 -1.20
CA ARG A 67 0.14 9.03 -1.21
C ARG A 67 0.71 9.09 -2.63
N ILE A 68 0.03 8.50 -3.61
CA ILE A 68 0.44 8.57 -5.02
C ILE A 68 0.15 9.97 -5.59
N GLU A 69 -1.05 10.50 -5.36
CA GLU A 69 -1.49 11.80 -5.87
C GLU A 69 -0.59 12.96 -5.41
N VAL A 70 -0.24 12.99 -4.12
CA VAL A 70 0.61 14.06 -3.58
C VAL A 70 2.09 13.89 -3.92
N ASN A 71 2.50 12.76 -4.50
CA ASN A 71 3.90 12.48 -4.75
C ASN A 71 4.38 13.14 -6.05
N PRO A 72 5.39 14.04 -5.99
CA PRO A 72 5.83 14.79 -7.17
C PRO A 72 6.55 13.94 -8.23
N PHE A 73 6.83 12.66 -7.94
CA PHE A 73 7.56 11.76 -8.82
C PHE A 73 6.65 10.81 -9.61
N VAL A 74 5.36 10.67 -9.29
CA VAL A 74 4.44 9.71 -9.95
C VAL A 74 3.29 10.46 -10.63
N THR A 75 3.60 11.27 -11.64
CA THR A 75 2.69 12.28 -12.19
C THR A 75 2.24 12.02 -13.63
N LYS A 76 2.67 10.90 -14.26
CA LYS A 76 2.41 10.64 -15.68
C LYS A 76 1.19 9.76 -15.94
N HIS A 77 0.49 9.32 -14.90
CA HIS A 77 -0.69 8.47 -15.07
C HIS A 77 -1.90 9.29 -15.54
N THR A 78 -2.72 8.71 -16.42
CA THR A 78 -4.01 9.24 -16.84
C THR A 78 -5.17 8.53 -16.14
N SER A 79 -4.89 7.42 -15.46
CA SER A 79 -5.83 6.71 -14.60
C SER A 79 -5.12 6.17 -13.36
N LEU A 80 -5.74 6.39 -12.20
CA LEU A 80 -5.33 5.84 -10.91
C LEU A 80 -6.60 5.32 -10.22
N ARG A 81 -6.65 4.02 -9.96
CA ARG A 81 -7.83 3.34 -9.39
C ARG A 81 -7.40 2.40 -8.27
N GLY A 82 -8.19 2.35 -7.19
CA GLY A 82 -7.94 1.50 -6.03
C GLY A 82 -9.06 0.48 -5.84
N PHE A 83 -8.71 -0.75 -5.46
CA PHE A 83 -9.66 -1.83 -5.23
C PHE A 83 -9.29 -2.63 -3.99
N VAL A 84 -10.30 -3.26 -3.41
CA VAL A 84 -10.15 -4.38 -2.47
C VAL A 84 -10.54 -5.67 -3.17
N PHE A 85 -9.58 -6.57 -3.30
CA PHE A 85 -9.80 -7.95 -3.74
C PHE A 85 -10.40 -8.77 -2.59
N ASP A 86 -11.57 -9.35 -2.82
CA ASP A 86 -12.19 -10.28 -1.89
C ASP A 86 -11.60 -11.68 -2.09
N VAL A 87 -10.82 -12.16 -1.12
CA VAL A 87 -10.13 -13.45 -1.20
C VAL A 87 -11.08 -14.64 -1.14
N ALA A 88 -12.30 -14.46 -0.62
CA ALA A 88 -13.29 -15.51 -0.54
C ALA A 88 -14.08 -15.65 -1.86
N THR A 89 -14.31 -14.55 -2.57
CA THR A 89 -15.15 -14.54 -3.78
C THR A 89 -14.39 -14.32 -5.09
N GLY A 90 -13.14 -13.86 -5.03
CA GLY A 90 -12.33 -13.52 -6.20
C GLY A 90 -12.71 -12.20 -6.89
N LYS A 91 -13.60 -11.40 -6.30
CA LYS A 91 -14.08 -10.15 -6.90
C LYS A 91 -13.19 -8.96 -6.54
N LEU A 92 -13.09 -7.99 -7.45
CA LEU A 92 -12.50 -6.69 -7.20
C LEU A 92 -13.60 -5.66 -6.91
N ASN A 93 -13.56 -5.07 -5.72
CA ASN A 93 -14.48 -4.00 -5.33
C ASN A 93 -13.74 -2.67 -5.38
N GLU A 94 -14.16 -1.77 -6.27
CA GLU A 94 -13.53 -0.46 -6.42
C GLU A 94 -13.81 0.42 -5.20
N VAL A 95 -12.78 1.13 -4.75
CA VAL A 95 -12.86 2.08 -3.63
C VAL A 95 -12.94 3.48 -4.20
N THR A 96 -13.99 4.21 -3.84
CA THR A 96 -14.09 5.64 -4.16
C THR A 96 -13.09 6.43 -3.31
N PRO A 97 -12.29 7.33 -3.93
CA PRO A 97 -11.34 8.20 -3.23
C PRO A 97 -11.93 9.00 -2.08
#